data_AF-A0A9D0HGE1-F1
#
_entry.id   AF-A0A9D0HGE1-F1
#
_cell.length_a   1.000
_cell.length_b   1.000
_cell.length_c   1.000
_cell.angle_alpha   90.00
_cell.angle_beta   90.00
_cell.angle_gamma   90.00
#
_symmetry.space_group_name_H-M   'P 1'
#
loop_
_entity.id
_entity.type
_entity.pdbx_description
1 polymer ?
#
loop_
_entity_poly.entity_id
_entity_poly.type
_entity_poly.pdbx_seq_one_letter_code
_entity_poly.pdbx_strand_id
1 'polypeptide(L)'
;MTMFGAGAMTNSIPEIRDTELMFVIGSNTTEAHPIIAMEMKRAVRRGSKLIVADPRRIWLAEYADHHLQLKPGTDIWLLNAMAHVIIEEGLVDEKFIAAHTEGWPEIQRTVKNYTPEKAEQITGVAAAEIRKVAIAYATTRKAGIYYTLGITE
;
A
#
# COMPACT_ATOMS: atom_id res chain seq x y z
N MET A 1 -18.76 -12.28 2.44
CA MET A 1 -17.34 -12.10 2.72
C MET A 1 -17.19 -10.82 3.49
N THR A 2 -16.66 -10.89 4.71
CA THR A 2 -16.55 -9.75 5.61
C THR A 2 -15.07 -9.50 5.80
N MET A 3 -14.55 -8.32 5.43
CA MET A 3 -13.12 -8.01 5.59
C MET A 3 -12.73 -7.95 7.08
N PHE A 4 -13.31 -6.99 7.82
CA PHE A 4 -13.07 -6.81 9.27
C PHE A 4 -14.35 -6.66 10.10
N GLY A 5 -15.52 -6.62 9.46
CA GLY A 5 -16.81 -6.49 10.15
C GLY A 5 -17.17 -5.07 10.58
N ALA A 6 -16.28 -4.10 10.35
CA ALA A 6 -16.51 -2.67 10.58
C ALA A 6 -15.93 -1.83 9.43
N GLY A 7 -16.57 -0.68 9.15
CA GLY A 7 -16.12 0.28 8.12
C GLY A 7 -15.31 1.46 8.67
N ALA A 8 -15.02 1.48 9.97
CA ALA A 8 -14.17 2.49 10.58
C ALA A 8 -12.69 2.24 10.26
N MET A 9 -11.86 3.28 10.40
CA MET A 9 -10.40 3.13 10.33
C MET A 9 -9.92 2.13 11.39
N THR A 10 -9.05 1.19 11.01
CA THR A 10 -8.62 0.07 11.86
C THR A 10 -7.73 0.49 13.03
N ASN A 11 -7.02 1.62 12.89
CA ASN A 11 -6.06 2.15 13.86
C ASN A 11 -6.36 3.62 14.15
N SER A 12 -5.81 4.14 15.25
CA SER A 12 -5.98 5.53 15.64
C SER A 12 -4.95 6.47 14.98
N ILE A 13 -5.28 7.76 14.87
CA ILE A 13 -4.39 8.78 14.28
C ILE A 13 -3.02 8.86 14.99
N PRO A 14 -2.93 8.80 16.34
CA PRO A 14 -1.64 8.84 17.02
C PRO A 14 -0.70 7.69 16.62
N GLU A 15 -1.22 6.51 16.27
CA GLU A 15 -0.42 5.34 15.88
C GLU A 15 0.37 5.53 14.59
N ILE A 16 -0.01 6.50 13.74
CA ILE A 16 0.77 6.90 12.54
C ILE A 16 2.23 7.17 12.92
N ARG A 17 2.46 7.73 14.12
CA ARG A 17 3.79 8.13 14.58
C ARG A 17 4.77 6.98 14.73
N ASP A 18 4.26 5.78 15.00
CA ASP A 18 5.02 4.59 15.34
C ASP A 18 5.07 3.57 14.18
N THR A 19 4.55 3.96 13.01
CA THR A 19 4.67 3.16 11.79
C THR A 19 6.10 3.15 11.27
N GLU A 20 6.53 2.00 10.76
CA GLU A 20 7.82 1.84 10.09
C GLU A 20 7.70 2.04 8.58
N LEU A 21 6.50 1.86 8.04
CA LEU A 21 6.18 2.12 6.64
C LEU A 21 4.75 2.63 6.50
N MET A 22 4.57 3.68 5.70
CA MET A 22 3.28 4.24 5.34
C MET A 22 3.09 4.11 3.82
N PHE A 23 2.05 3.40 3.41
CA PHE A 23 1.64 3.32 2.01
C PHE A 23 0.38 4.15 1.78
N VAL A 24 0.57 5.33 1.18
CA VAL A 24 -0.52 6.26 0.86
C VAL A 24 -0.94 6.02 -0.58
N ILE A 25 -2.22 5.69 -0.81
CA ILE A 25 -2.75 5.43 -2.16
C ILE A 25 -4.12 6.10 -2.31
N GLY A 26 -4.33 6.82 -3.42
CA GLY A 26 -5.59 7.52 -3.68
C GLY A 26 -5.98 8.55 -2.60
N SER A 27 -4.99 9.28 -2.07
CA SER A 27 -5.22 10.33 -1.08
C SER A 27 -4.25 11.52 -1.26
N ASN A 28 -4.80 12.71 -1.46
CA ASN A 28 -4.04 13.96 -1.32
C ASN A 28 -4.09 14.43 0.14
N THR A 29 -3.43 13.68 1.03
CA THR A 29 -3.54 13.86 2.49
C THR A 29 -3.11 15.25 2.95
N THR A 30 -2.14 15.89 2.28
CA THR A 30 -1.67 17.23 2.68
C THR A 30 -2.76 18.29 2.56
N GLU A 31 -3.60 18.21 1.53
CA GLU A 31 -4.68 19.16 1.31
C GLU A 31 -5.96 18.74 2.05
N ALA A 32 -6.33 17.46 1.98
CA ALA A 32 -7.59 16.98 2.53
C ALA A 32 -7.56 16.76 4.05
N HIS A 33 -6.40 16.39 4.61
CA HIS A 33 -6.25 16.02 6.02
C HIS A 33 -4.93 16.57 6.62
N PRO A 34 -4.77 17.90 6.78
CA PRO A 34 -3.48 18.52 7.12
C PRO A 34 -2.85 18.01 8.42
N ILE A 35 -3.66 17.68 9.42
CA ILE A 35 -3.18 17.11 10.70
C ILE A 35 -2.60 15.70 10.51
N ILE A 36 -3.24 14.87 9.69
CA ILE A 36 -2.74 13.53 9.35
C ILE A 36 -1.42 13.65 8.59
N ALA A 37 -1.34 14.54 7.59
CA ALA A 37 -0.12 14.78 6.85
C ALA A 37 1.02 15.31 7.75
N MET A 38 0.71 16.12 8.76
CA MET A 38 1.69 16.54 9.76
C MET A 38 2.23 15.34 10.56
N GLU A 39 1.38 14.41 10.98
CA GLU A 39 1.81 13.21 11.70
C GLU A 39 2.63 12.25 10.82
N MET A 40 2.23 12.06 9.56
CA MET A 40 3.02 11.31 8.58
C MET A 40 4.41 11.92 8.39
N LYS A 41 4.51 13.25 8.20
CA LYS A 41 5.80 13.95 8.09
C LYS A 41 6.65 13.81 9.34
N ARG A 42 6.05 13.75 10.53
CA ARG A 42 6.76 13.46 11.79
C ARG A 42 7.28 12.02 11.84
N ALA A 43 6.52 11.05 11.37
CA ALA A 43 6.96 9.66 11.26
C ALA A 43 8.12 9.51 10.27
N VAL A 44 8.05 10.16 9.10
CA VAL A 44 9.15 10.18 8.11
C VAL A 44 10.43 10.75 8.74
N ARG A 45 10.34 11.87 9.46
CA ARG A 45 11.50 12.45 10.17
C ARG A 45 12.11 11.54 11.24
N ARG A 46 11.36 10.55 11.73
CA ARG A 46 11.85 9.52 12.68
C ARG A 46 12.35 8.25 11.99
N GLY A 47 12.36 8.21 10.66
CA GLY A 47 12.86 7.08 9.87
C GLY A 47 11.78 6.13 9.34
N SER A 48 10.49 6.48 9.46
CA SER A 48 9.42 5.74 8.80
C SER A 48 9.52 5.91 7.28
N LYS A 49 9.40 4.82 6.53
CA LYS A 49 9.37 4.87 5.07
C LYS A 49 8.02 5.38 4.59
N LEU A 50 8.00 6.20 3.54
CA LEU A 50 6.79 6.71 2.93
C LEU A 50 6.74 6.32 1.45
N ILE A 51 5.66 5.65 1.09
CA ILE A 51 5.34 5.29 -0.28
C ILE A 51 4.06 6.03 -0.65
N VAL A 52 4.08 6.75 -1.78
CA VAL A 52 2.92 7.48 -2.30
C VAL A 52 2.57 6.92 -3.67
N ALA A 53 1.38 6.36 -3.82
CA ALA A 53 0.79 5.97 -5.10
C ALA A 53 -0.30 6.97 -5.48
N ASP A 54 0.06 7.92 -6.35
CA ASP A 54 -0.86 8.94 -6.91
C ASP A 54 -0.39 9.26 -8.34
N PRO A 55 -1.29 9.33 -9.34
CA PRO A 55 -0.95 9.72 -10.72
C PRO A 55 -0.31 11.13 -10.79
N ARG A 56 -0.54 11.96 -9.78
CA ARG A 56 0.01 13.30 -9.65
C ARG A 56 1.13 13.32 -8.63
N ARG A 57 2.04 14.26 -8.81
CA ARG A 57 3.07 14.57 -7.82
C ARG A 57 2.52 15.53 -6.76
N ILE A 58 1.75 15.00 -5.82
CA ILE A 58 1.18 15.75 -4.69
C ILE A 58 2.29 16.18 -3.70
N TRP A 59 2.02 17.16 -2.84
CA TRP A 59 2.97 17.67 -1.84
C TRP A 59 3.59 16.60 -0.94
N LEU A 60 2.85 15.52 -0.66
CA LEU A 60 3.34 14.42 0.17
C LEU A 60 4.40 13.57 -0.56
N ALA A 61 4.36 13.52 -1.89
CA ALA A 61 5.32 12.78 -2.72
C ALA A 61 6.74 13.33 -2.60
N GLU A 62 6.91 14.63 -2.27
CA GLU A 62 8.24 15.22 -2.02
C GLU A 62 8.95 14.65 -0.78
N TYR A 63 8.21 13.96 0.08
CA TYR A 63 8.74 13.30 1.29
C TYR A 63 8.83 11.78 1.12
N ALA A 64 8.38 11.24 -0.02
CA ALA A 64 8.27 9.81 -0.22
C ALA A 64 9.62 9.20 -0.63
N ASP A 65 9.94 8.03 -0.07
CA ASP A 65 11.01 7.17 -0.57
C ASP A 65 10.69 6.64 -1.96
N HIS A 66 9.40 6.38 -2.21
CA HIS A 66 8.88 5.87 -3.48
C HIS A 66 7.61 6.62 -3.88
N HIS A 67 7.64 7.31 -5.03
CA HIS A 67 6.44 7.85 -5.67
C HIS A 67 6.05 6.97 -6.85
N LEU A 68 4.98 6.20 -6.68
CA LEU A 68 4.43 5.33 -7.71
C LEU A 68 3.40 6.11 -8.54
N GLN A 69 3.87 6.68 -9.65
CA GLN A 69 3.04 7.48 -10.54
C GLN A 69 2.22 6.59 -11.50
N LEU A 70 1.29 5.82 -10.94
CA LEU A 70 0.41 4.92 -11.69
C LEU A 70 -0.59 5.69 -12.57
N LYS A 71 -1.04 5.07 -13.67
CA LYS A 71 -2.13 5.59 -14.50
C LYS A 71 -3.46 5.53 -13.71
N PRO A 72 -4.35 6.52 -13.85
CA PRO A 72 -5.66 6.51 -13.18
C PRO A 72 -6.46 5.23 -13.45
N GLY A 73 -7.10 4.68 -12.42
CA GLY A 73 -7.94 3.48 -12.52
C GLY A 73 -7.17 2.15 -12.63
N THR A 74 -5.86 2.16 -12.36
CA THR A 74 -5.01 0.95 -12.43
C THR A 74 -4.57 0.44 -11.05
N ASP A 75 -5.21 0.93 -9.98
CA ASP A 75 -4.88 0.64 -8.58
C ASP A 75 -4.94 -0.87 -8.27
N ILE A 76 -5.97 -1.55 -8.78
CA ILE A 76 -6.12 -3.01 -8.60
C ILE A 76 -4.94 -3.77 -9.23
N TRP A 77 -4.41 -3.30 -10.37
CA TRP A 77 -3.23 -3.92 -10.98
C TRP A 77 -1.98 -3.75 -10.12
N LEU A 78 -1.79 -2.56 -9.55
CA LEU A 78 -0.68 -2.30 -8.64
C LEU A 78 -0.78 -3.18 -7.38
N LEU A 79 -1.93 -3.18 -6.72
CA LEU A 79 -2.15 -3.92 -5.47
C LEU A 79 -2.02 -5.44 -5.67
N ASN A 80 -2.60 -5.99 -6.74
CA ASN A 80 -2.47 -7.42 -7.04
C ASN A 80 -1.04 -7.81 -7.45
N ALA A 81 -0.30 -6.92 -8.12
CA ALA A 81 1.09 -7.17 -8.44
C ALA A 81 2.00 -7.11 -7.21
N MET A 82 1.72 -6.22 -6.26
CA MET A 82 2.38 -6.25 -4.96
C MET A 82 2.07 -7.57 -4.22
N ALA A 83 0.81 -7.99 -4.17
CA ALA A 83 0.42 -9.26 -3.56
C ALA A 83 1.08 -10.47 -4.25
N HIS A 84 1.18 -10.45 -5.59
CA HIS A 84 1.90 -11.46 -6.36
C HIS A 84 3.35 -11.61 -5.88
N VAL A 85 4.08 -10.50 -5.77
CA VAL A 85 5.48 -10.50 -5.32
C VAL A 85 5.59 -11.00 -3.88
N ILE A 86 4.72 -10.53 -2.97
CA ILE A 86 4.75 -10.93 -1.56
C ILE A 86 4.57 -12.45 -1.42
N ILE A 87 3.69 -13.05 -2.23
CA ILE A 87 3.47 -14.50 -2.24
C ILE A 87 4.64 -15.24 -2.90
N GLU A 88 5.11 -14.76 -4.05
CA GLU A 88 6.22 -15.38 -4.80
C GLU A 88 7.52 -15.43 -3.95
N GLU A 89 7.79 -14.37 -3.20
CA GLU A 89 8.95 -14.25 -2.32
C GLU A 89 8.76 -14.94 -0.94
N GLY A 90 7.60 -15.54 -0.69
CA GLY A 90 7.31 -16.24 0.58
C GLY A 90 7.27 -15.31 1.80
N LEU A 91 6.89 -14.05 1.61
CA LEU A 91 6.86 -13.01 2.66
C LEU A 91 5.52 -12.90 3.39
N VAL A 92 4.62 -13.86 3.17
CA VAL A 92 3.31 -13.91 3.82
C VAL A 92 3.39 -14.43 5.25
N ASP A 93 2.53 -13.93 6.14
CA ASP A 93 2.34 -14.53 7.47
C ASP A 93 1.36 -15.70 7.37
N GLU A 94 1.89 -16.88 7.06
CA GLU A 94 1.11 -18.13 6.92
C GLU A 94 0.30 -18.46 8.18
N LYS A 95 0.81 -18.14 9.37
CA LYS A 95 0.11 -18.43 10.64
C LYS A 95 -1.09 -17.50 10.80
N PHE A 96 -0.92 -16.22 10.51
CA PHE A 96 -2.02 -15.26 10.54
C PHE A 96 -3.09 -15.61 9.51
N ILE A 97 -2.68 -15.92 8.28
CA ILE A 97 -3.59 -16.31 7.20
C ILE A 97 -4.42 -17.53 7.60
N ALA A 98 -3.77 -18.60 8.09
CA ALA A 98 -4.46 -19.82 8.48
C ALA A 98 -5.43 -19.63 9.66
N ALA A 99 -5.12 -18.73 10.60
CA ALA A 99 -5.90 -18.53 11.82
C ALA A 99 -7.01 -17.47 11.68
N HIS A 100 -6.86 -16.49 10.80
CA HIS A 100 -7.66 -15.26 10.80
C HIS A 100 -8.27 -14.88 9.45
N THR A 101 -8.07 -15.67 8.39
CA THR A 101 -8.57 -15.32 7.05
C THR A 101 -9.33 -16.47 6.38
N GLU A 102 -10.12 -16.13 5.37
CA GLU A 102 -10.83 -17.08 4.49
C GLU A 102 -10.51 -16.75 3.01
N GLY A 103 -10.66 -17.73 2.11
CA GLY A 103 -10.48 -17.51 0.67
C GLY A 103 -9.03 -17.40 0.18
N TRP A 104 -8.05 -17.87 0.98
CA TRP A 104 -6.63 -17.81 0.60
C TRP A 104 -6.29 -18.50 -0.73
N PRO A 105 -6.78 -19.74 -1.02
CA PRO A 105 -6.50 -20.40 -2.29
C PRO A 105 -7.03 -19.65 -3.52
N GLU A 106 -8.15 -18.94 -3.39
CA GLU A 106 -8.73 -18.09 -4.43
C GLU A 106 -7.84 -16.87 -4.71
N ILE A 107 -7.33 -16.22 -3.66
CA ILE A 107 -6.42 -15.08 -3.77
C ILE A 107 -5.12 -15.50 -4.47
N GLN A 108 -4.50 -16.60 -4.02
CA GLN A 108 -3.27 -17.12 -4.64
C GLN A 108 -3.46 -17.39 -6.13
N ARG A 109 -4.58 -18.02 -6.52
CA ARG A 109 -4.92 -18.27 -7.92
C ARG A 109 -5.12 -16.98 -8.72
N THR A 110 -5.75 -15.99 -8.12
CA THR A 110 -6.06 -14.70 -8.76
C THR A 110 -4.78 -13.92 -9.04
N VAL A 111 -3.97 -13.68 -8.01
CA VAL A 111 -2.80 -12.80 -8.11
C VAL A 111 -1.66 -13.42 -8.92
N LYS A 112 -1.68 -14.74 -9.15
CA LYS A 112 -0.71 -15.42 -10.03
C LYS A 112 -0.64 -14.81 -11.43
N ASN A 113 -1.72 -14.21 -11.91
CA ASN A 113 -1.78 -13.57 -13.24
C ASN A 113 -1.29 -12.11 -13.26
N TYR A 114 -1.05 -11.49 -12.10
CA TYR A 114 -0.66 -10.10 -11.94
C TYR A 114 0.86 -9.98 -11.74
N THR A 115 1.66 -10.47 -12.68
CA THR A 115 3.11 -10.31 -12.57
C THR A 115 3.49 -8.82 -12.63
N PRO A 116 4.59 -8.40 -11.97
CA PRO A 116 5.07 -7.02 -12.04
C PRO A 116 5.25 -6.50 -13.47
N GLU A 117 5.66 -7.36 -14.41
CA GLU A 117 5.89 -6.99 -15.81
C GLU A 117 4.57 -6.70 -16.55
N LYS A 118 3.49 -7.44 -16.26
CA LYS A 118 2.15 -7.13 -16.79
C LYS A 118 1.59 -5.86 -16.17
N ALA A 119 1.78 -5.71 -14.85
CA ALA A 119 1.34 -4.52 -14.15
C ALA A 119 2.07 -3.27 -14.64
N GLU A 120 3.36 -3.35 -15.00
CA GLU A 120 4.10 -2.23 -15.58
C GLU A 120 3.46 -1.71 -16.88
N GLN A 121 3.06 -2.60 -17.78
CA GLN A 121 2.40 -2.21 -19.04
C GLN A 121 1.10 -1.43 -18.78
N ILE A 122 0.34 -1.84 -17.76
CA ILE A 122 -0.98 -1.30 -17.47
C ILE A 122 -0.87 -0.04 -16.60
N THR A 123 -0.21 -0.14 -15.45
CA THR A 123 -0.06 0.93 -14.46
C THR A 123 0.94 2.00 -14.90
N GLY A 124 1.93 1.67 -15.72
CA GLY A 124 3.07 2.55 -16.00
C GLY A 124 4.12 2.61 -14.88
N VAL A 125 3.95 1.87 -13.78
CA VAL A 125 4.95 1.77 -12.71
C VAL A 125 5.93 0.65 -13.06
N ALA A 126 7.23 0.94 -13.04
CA ALA A 126 8.26 -0.04 -13.39
C ALA A 126 8.16 -1.31 -12.52
N ALA A 127 8.27 -2.50 -13.13
CA ALA A 127 8.18 -3.78 -12.44
C ALA A 127 9.16 -3.91 -11.27
N ALA A 128 10.39 -3.41 -11.47
CA ALA A 128 11.42 -3.38 -10.42
C ALA A 128 10.98 -2.53 -9.21
N GLU A 129 10.25 -1.45 -9.45
CA GLU A 129 9.75 -0.58 -8.38
C GLU A 129 8.59 -1.23 -7.62
N ILE A 130 7.67 -1.89 -8.34
CA ILE A 130 6.61 -2.71 -7.74
C ILE A 130 7.21 -3.76 -6.80
N ARG A 131 8.26 -4.48 -7.25
CA ARG A 131 8.95 -5.50 -6.43
C ARG A 131 9.55 -4.89 -5.16
N LYS A 132 10.30 -3.79 -5.29
CA LYS A 132 10.91 -3.11 -4.13
C LYS A 132 9.87 -2.68 -3.11
N VAL A 133 8.78 -2.05 -3.56
CA VAL A 133 7.71 -1.58 -2.67
C VAL A 133 6.98 -2.74 -2.01
N ALA A 134 6.68 -3.81 -2.75
CA ALA A 134 6.04 -5.00 -2.21
C ALA A 134 6.87 -5.66 -1.11
N ILE A 135 8.18 -5.84 -1.35
CA ILE A 135 9.11 -6.41 -0.37
C ILE A 135 9.26 -5.46 0.82
N ALA A 136 9.39 -4.16 0.60
CA ALA A 136 9.50 -3.18 1.69
C ALA A 136 8.24 -3.19 2.58
N TYR A 137 7.05 -3.25 1.98
CA TYR A 137 5.78 -3.34 2.69
C TYR A 137 5.68 -4.61 3.55
N ALA A 138 6.05 -5.77 2.99
CA ALA A 138 5.88 -7.06 3.67
C ALA A 138 6.97 -7.40 4.71
N THR A 139 8.10 -6.68 4.72
CA THR A 139 9.23 -6.98 5.62
C THR A 139 9.18 -6.23 6.95
N THR A 140 8.18 -5.36 7.17
CA THR A 140 7.91 -4.74 8.48
C THR A 140 6.57 -5.20 9.06
N ARG A 141 6.49 -5.27 10.39
CA ARG A 141 5.24 -5.53 11.11
C ARG A 141 4.39 -4.29 11.36
N LYS A 142 4.91 -3.09 11.06
CA LYS A 142 4.27 -1.80 11.34
C LYS A 142 4.04 -1.01 10.05
N ALA A 143 3.57 -1.69 9.01
CA ALA A 143 3.11 -1.07 7.77
C ALA A 143 1.64 -0.62 7.92
N GLY A 144 1.34 0.62 7.54
CA GLY A 144 -0.02 1.14 7.44
C GLY A 144 -0.40 1.50 6.01
N ILE A 145 -1.64 1.21 5.60
CA ILE A 145 -2.21 1.69 4.33
C ILE A 145 -3.15 2.86 4.61
N TYR A 146 -2.98 3.95 3.88
CA TYR A 146 -3.77 5.17 4.02
C TYR A 146 -4.44 5.51 2.69
N TYR A 147 -5.76 5.47 2.65
CA TYR A 147 -6.55 5.74 1.46
C TYR A 147 -7.81 6.55 1.81
N THR A 148 -8.38 7.21 0.81
CA THR A 148 -9.61 8.01 0.93
C THR A 148 -10.44 7.86 -0.36
N LEU A 149 -11.08 8.94 -0.83
CA LEU A 149 -11.99 8.92 -1.99
C LEU A 149 -11.31 8.52 -3.31
N GLY A 150 -10.01 8.76 -3.48
CA GLY A 150 -9.31 8.41 -4.71
C GLY A 150 -9.25 6.90 -5.02
N ILE A 151 -9.75 6.04 -4.12
CA ILE A 151 -9.90 4.59 -4.32
C ILE A 151 -11.36 4.15 -4.45
N THR A 152 -12.32 4.91 -3.91
CA THR A 152 -13.66 4.40 -3.58
C THR A 152 -14.81 5.15 -4.26
N GLU A 153 -14.52 5.97 -5.27
CA GLU A 153 -15.53 6.68 -6.09
C GLU A 153 -15.90 5.92 -7.36
#